data_AF-A0A1I3YAG0-F1
#
_entry.id   AF-A0A1I3YAG0-F1
#
_cell.length_a   1.000
_cell.length_b   1.000
_cell.length_c   1.000
_cell.angle_alpha   90.00
_cell.angle_beta   90.00
_cell.angle_gamma   90.00
#
_symmetry.space_group_name_H-M   'P 1'
#
loop_
_entity.id
_entity.type
_entity.pdbx_description
1 polymer ?
#
loop_
_entity_poly.entity_id
_entity_poly.type
_entity_poly.pdbx_seq_one_letter_code
_entity_poly.pdbx_strand_id
1 'polypeptide(L)'
;MGVLAEVDRAIVEIKAEPLKQLLWQQVFSKYPPAFILDCERAVEGTRQMVASWLEANMVKGHENPRAQAKAIVDKLMDYQGTTEHSHHFLIDNCKAIGLNVKAFEDDQDIQEDVLSVHHSFVATFAQKPVIKILQNASGLKWAINA
;
A
#
# COMPACT_ATOMS: atom_id res chain seq x y z
N MET A 1 -12.26 7.22 0.76
CA MET A 1 -13.01 7.58 1.99
C MET A 1 -13.13 6.33 2.84
N GLY A 2 -12.55 6.31 4.05
CA GLY A 2 -12.56 5.14 4.94
C GLY A 2 -13.51 5.31 6.13
N VAL A 3 -13.76 4.23 6.88
CA VAL A 3 -14.70 4.17 8.03
C VAL A 3 -14.46 5.31 9.04
N LEU A 4 -13.20 5.62 9.37
CA LEU A 4 -12.88 6.69 10.31
C LEU A 4 -13.30 8.08 9.80
N ALA A 5 -13.18 8.32 8.49
CA ALA A 5 -13.64 9.57 7.88
C ALA A 5 -15.17 9.66 7.85
N GLU A 6 -15.88 8.54 7.75
CA GLU A 6 -17.35 8.50 7.90
C GLU A 6 -17.77 8.87 9.33
N VAL A 7 -17.04 8.38 10.34
CA VAL A 7 -17.25 8.75 11.75
C VAL A 7 -17.04 10.24 11.97
N ASP A 8 -15.92 10.80 11.48
CA ASP A 8 -15.65 12.24 11.59
C ASP A 8 -16.73 13.08 10.92
N ARG A 9 -17.13 12.69 9.70
CA ARG A 9 -18.21 13.35 8.97
C ARG A 9 -19.54 13.27 9.73
N ALA A 10 -19.87 12.12 10.30
CA ALA A 10 -21.09 11.94 11.07
C ALA A 10 -21.13 12.87 12.28
N ILE A 11 -20.03 13.01 13.00
CA ILE A 11 -19.92 13.91 14.16
C ILE A 11 -20.17 15.37 13.73
N VAL A 12 -19.57 15.81 12.62
CA VAL A 12 -19.76 17.17 12.09
C VAL A 12 -21.21 17.40 11.67
N GLU A 13 -21.78 16.46 10.92
CA GLU A 13 -23.15 16.58 10.40
C GLU A 13 -24.22 16.54 11.50
N ILE A 14 -24.07 15.68 12.52
CA ILE A 14 -25.00 15.60 13.65
C ILE A 14 -24.96 16.88 14.48
N LYS A 15 -23.77 17.48 14.68
CA LYS A 15 -23.64 18.76 15.39
C LYS A 15 -24.32 19.90 14.64
N ALA A 16 -24.26 19.91 13.31
CA ALA A 16 -24.89 20.92 12.48
C ALA A 16 -26.41 20.72 12.36
N GLU A 17 -26.86 19.47 12.26
CA GLU A 17 -28.27 19.10 12.11
C GLU A 17 -28.58 17.84 12.95
N PRO A 18 -29.07 18.01 14.20
CA PRO A 18 -29.26 16.91 15.14
C PRO A 18 -30.15 15.77 14.62
N LEU A 19 -31.10 16.04 13.73
CA LEU A 19 -31.96 15.02 13.11
C LEU A 19 -31.18 14.00 12.27
N LYS A 20 -29.98 14.35 11.76
CA LYS A 20 -29.10 13.42 11.04
C LYS A 20 -28.60 12.27 11.92
N GLN A 21 -28.72 12.37 13.24
CA GLN A 21 -28.46 11.24 14.15
C GLN A 21 -29.28 10.00 13.76
N LEU A 22 -30.53 10.17 13.30
CA LEU A 22 -31.38 9.05 12.87
C LEU A 22 -30.78 8.31 11.67
N LEU A 23 -30.21 9.04 10.71
CA LEU A 23 -29.53 8.46 9.55
C LEU A 23 -28.25 7.72 9.97
N TRP A 24 -27.37 8.41 10.69
CA TRP A 24 -26.07 7.86 11.09
C TRP A 24 -26.20 6.69 12.07
N GLN A 25 -27.25 6.66 12.90
CA GLN A 25 -27.56 5.50 13.74
C GLN A 25 -27.86 4.25 12.91
N GLN A 26 -28.58 4.38 11.78
CA GLN A 26 -28.87 3.25 10.88
C GLN A 26 -27.62 2.80 10.09
N VAL A 27 -26.67 3.69 9.86
CA VAL A 27 -25.39 3.35 9.24
C VAL A 27 -24.54 2.55 10.24
N PHE A 28 -24.33 3.10 11.45
CA PHE A 28 -23.45 2.51 12.45
C PHE A 28 -24.03 1.27 13.14
N SER A 29 -25.35 1.07 13.13
CA SER A 29 -25.97 -0.16 13.64
C SER A 29 -25.56 -1.43 12.88
N LYS A 30 -25.02 -1.27 11.66
CA LYS A 30 -24.50 -2.37 10.84
C LYS A 30 -23.09 -2.79 11.22
N TYR A 31 -22.35 -1.98 11.98
CA TYR A 31 -20.98 -2.31 12.36
C TYR A 31 -20.97 -3.31 13.52
N PRO A 32 -20.14 -4.36 13.46
CA PRO A 32 -20.01 -5.27 14.59
C PRO A 32 -19.36 -4.55 15.79
N PRO A 33 -19.49 -5.10 17.01
CA PRO A 33 -18.82 -4.57 18.19
C PRO A 33 -17.31 -4.36 17.95
N ALA A 34 -16.77 -3.27 18.49
CA ALA A 34 -15.35 -2.86 18.38
C ALA A 34 -14.82 -2.54 16.97
N PHE A 35 -15.63 -2.63 15.90
CA PHE A 35 -15.16 -2.43 14.53
C PHE A 35 -14.42 -1.10 14.26
N ILE A 36 -14.94 0.01 14.79
CA ILE A 36 -14.31 1.33 14.63
C ILE A 36 -12.93 1.35 15.32
N LEU A 37 -12.85 0.79 16.53
CA LEU A 37 -11.59 0.70 17.28
C LEU A 37 -10.56 -0.19 16.56
N ASP A 38 -11.01 -1.26 15.93
CA ASP A 38 -10.13 -2.11 15.12
C ASP A 38 -9.62 -1.38 13.88
N CYS A 39 -10.44 -0.52 13.27
CA CYS A 39 -10.02 0.35 12.19
C CYS A 39 -8.96 1.38 12.66
N GLU A 40 -9.15 2.01 13.82
CA GLU A 40 -8.16 2.91 14.43
C GLU A 40 -6.82 2.20 14.67
N ARG A 41 -6.88 1.01 15.28
CA ARG A 41 -5.70 0.18 15.55
C ARG A 41 -5.01 -0.27 14.28
N ALA A 42 -5.75 -0.63 13.24
CA ALA A 42 -5.20 -1.04 11.96
C ALA A 42 -4.45 0.11 11.27
N VAL A 43 -5.01 1.32 11.30
CA VAL A 43 -4.35 2.52 10.77
C VAL A 43 -3.06 2.79 11.54
N GLU A 44 -3.11 2.79 12.87
CA GLU A 44 -1.92 3.06 13.70
C GLU A 44 -0.84 1.97 13.55
N GLY A 45 -1.25 0.70 13.58
CA GLY A 45 -0.34 -0.43 13.39
C GLY A 45 0.34 -0.39 12.02
N THR A 46 -0.39 -0.03 10.96
CA THR A 46 0.17 0.13 9.62
C THR A 46 1.18 1.28 9.57
N ARG A 47 0.86 2.44 10.19
CA ARG A 47 1.79 3.58 10.28
C ARG A 47 3.10 3.19 10.95
N GLN A 48 3.02 2.52 12.10
CA GLN A 48 4.20 2.09 12.85
C GLN A 48 5.02 1.06 12.09
N MET A 49 4.36 0.06 11.48
CA MET A 49 5.01 -1.01 10.74
C MET A 49 5.80 -0.45 9.54
N VAL A 50 5.16 0.36 8.70
CA VAL A 50 5.82 0.93 7.51
C VAL A 50 6.94 1.91 7.90
N ALA A 51 6.72 2.74 8.93
CA ALA A 51 7.76 3.63 9.44
C ALA A 51 8.98 2.84 9.91
N SER A 52 8.78 1.73 10.62
CA SER A 52 9.87 0.86 11.10
C SER A 52 10.67 0.25 9.95
N TRP A 53 10.00 -0.16 8.86
CA TRP A 53 10.66 -0.73 7.69
C TRP A 53 11.47 0.31 6.92
N LEU A 54 10.93 1.51 6.74
CA LEU A 54 11.64 2.61 6.10
C LEU A 54 12.87 3.01 6.91
N GLU A 55 12.72 3.19 8.22
CA GLU A 55 13.80 3.56 9.14
C GLU A 55 14.93 2.52 9.15
N ALA A 56 14.59 1.23 9.21
CA ALA A 56 15.56 0.14 9.25
C ALA A 56 16.23 -0.14 7.89
N ASN A 57 15.63 0.32 6.78
CA ASN A 57 16.10 0.03 5.43
C ASN A 57 16.29 1.32 4.61
N MET A 58 15.24 1.71 3.87
CA MET A 58 15.32 2.68 2.77
C MET A 58 15.94 4.03 3.17
N VAL A 59 15.68 4.51 4.39
CA VAL A 59 16.17 5.81 4.88
C VAL A 59 17.19 5.70 6.01
N LYS A 60 17.72 4.49 6.28
CA LYS A 60 18.66 4.22 7.39
C LYS A 60 19.89 5.13 7.40
N GLY A 61 20.39 5.52 6.22
CA GLY A 61 21.59 6.34 6.07
C GLY A 61 21.37 7.86 6.10
N HIS A 62 20.12 8.32 6.25
CA HIS A 62 19.82 9.75 6.32
C HIS A 62 20.13 10.34 7.70
N GLU A 63 20.24 11.67 7.79
CA GLU A 63 20.58 12.38 9.03
C GLU A 63 19.57 12.13 10.17
N ASN A 64 18.28 12.02 9.84
CA ASN A 64 17.23 11.66 10.78
C ASN A 64 16.25 10.64 10.18
N PRO A 65 16.61 9.33 10.17
CA PRO A 65 15.84 8.27 9.52
C PRO A 65 14.42 8.16 10.05
N ARG A 66 14.23 8.34 11.36
CA ARG A 66 12.92 8.27 12.03
C ARG A 66 11.98 9.38 11.57
N ALA A 67 12.47 10.63 11.55
CA ALA A 67 11.66 11.77 11.11
C ALA A 67 11.29 11.63 9.62
N GLN A 68 12.24 11.19 8.80
CA GLN A 68 12.00 10.99 7.37
C GLN A 68 11.03 9.84 7.08
N ALA A 69 11.18 8.70 7.76
CA ALA A 69 10.25 7.59 7.66
C ALA A 69 8.82 8.02 8.01
N LYS A 70 8.65 8.78 9.10
CA LYS A 70 7.34 9.32 9.50
C LYS A 70 6.76 10.25 8.42
N ALA A 71 7.55 11.18 7.89
CA ALA A 71 7.11 12.09 6.84
C ALA A 71 6.68 11.37 5.55
N ILE A 72 7.38 10.28 5.18
CA ILE A 72 7.00 9.45 4.03
C ILE A 72 5.68 8.72 4.31
N VAL A 73 5.54 8.09 5.48
CA VAL A 73 4.29 7.39 5.87
C VAL A 73 3.10 8.34 5.90
N ASP A 74 3.28 9.55 6.40
CA ASP A 74 2.22 10.57 6.43
C ASP A 74 1.70 10.87 5.01
N LYS A 75 2.59 10.93 4.01
CA LYS A 75 2.20 11.12 2.61
C LYS A 75 1.59 9.85 1.98
N LEU A 76 2.13 8.67 2.29
CA LEU A 76 1.60 7.39 1.78
C LEU A 76 0.19 7.10 2.30
N MET A 77 -0.13 7.60 3.49
CA MET A 77 -1.41 7.40 4.16
C MET A 77 -2.32 8.64 4.13
N ASP A 78 -2.03 9.60 3.25
CA ASP A 78 -2.91 10.74 3.01
C ASP A 78 -4.05 10.34 2.05
N TYR A 79 -5.22 10.11 2.64
CA TYR A 79 -6.44 9.70 1.95
C TYR A 79 -7.20 10.87 1.30
N GLN A 80 -6.77 12.12 1.47
CA GLN A 80 -7.45 13.27 0.85
C GLN A 80 -7.12 13.40 -0.65
N GLY A 81 -5.95 12.92 -1.08
CA GLY A 81 -5.50 12.97 -2.48
C GLY A 81 -5.70 11.68 -3.28
N THR A 82 -6.03 10.56 -2.63
CA THR A 82 -6.14 9.24 -3.26
C THR A 82 -7.61 8.80 -3.29
N THR A 83 -8.24 8.90 -4.45
CA THR A 83 -9.68 8.64 -4.63
C THR A 83 -10.07 7.17 -4.41
N GLU A 84 -9.12 6.24 -4.51
CA GLU A 84 -9.35 4.80 -4.45
C GLU A 84 -8.20 4.05 -3.74
N HIS A 85 -8.53 2.94 -3.06
CA HIS A 85 -7.53 2.05 -2.44
C HIS A 85 -6.52 1.45 -3.44
N SER A 86 -6.83 1.49 -4.73
CA SER A 86 -5.99 1.00 -5.83
C SER A 86 -5.19 2.11 -6.53
N HIS A 87 -5.05 3.28 -5.91
CA HIS A 87 -4.26 4.37 -6.50
C HIS A 87 -2.80 3.95 -6.71
N HIS A 88 -2.37 3.94 -7.96
CA HIS A 88 -1.01 3.59 -8.33
C HIS A 88 -0.07 4.80 -8.15
N PHE A 89 1.04 4.62 -7.45
CA PHE A 89 2.06 5.65 -7.32
C PHE A 89 3.07 5.53 -8.46
N LEU A 90 3.11 6.55 -9.33
CA LEU A 90 4.16 6.70 -10.33
C LEU A 90 5.52 6.96 -9.67
N ILE A 91 6.61 6.60 -10.36
CA ILE A 91 7.96 6.72 -9.83
C ILE A 91 8.31 8.14 -9.37
N ASP A 92 7.87 9.16 -10.11
CA ASP A 92 8.12 10.56 -9.75
C ASP A 92 7.38 10.95 -8.48
N ASN A 93 6.16 10.45 -8.28
CA ASN A 93 5.42 10.64 -7.03
C ASN A 93 6.15 9.96 -5.87
N CYS A 94 6.63 8.72 -6.07
CA CYS A 94 7.43 8.01 -5.06
C CYS A 94 8.70 8.81 -4.67
N LYS A 95 9.42 9.35 -5.65
CA LYS A 95 10.58 10.21 -5.40
C LYS A 95 10.18 11.50 -4.66
N ALA A 96 9.09 12.16 -5.08
CA ALA A 96 8.61 13.40 -4.47
C ALA A 96 8.13 13.23 -3.02
N ILE A 97 7.58 12.07 -2.66
CA ILE A 97 7.20 11.80 -1.27
C ILE A 97 8.42 11.49 -0.38
N GLY A 98 9.57 11.15 -0.97
CA GLY A 98 10.85 10.93 -0.28
C GLY A 98 11.33 9.49 -0.29
N LEU A 99 10.71 8.60 -1.09
CA LEU A 99 11.21 7.24 -1.26
C LEU A 99 12.48 7.24 -2.12
N ASN A 100 13.44 6.40 -1.74
CA ASN A 100 14.64 6.14 -2.53
C ASN A 100 14.33 5.08 -3.60
N VAL A 101 13.80 5.54 -4.74
CA VAL A 101 13.43 4.68 -5.89
C VAL A 101 14.32 4.99 -7.09
N LYS A 102 14.81 3.93 -7.74
CA LYS A 102 15.55 4.01 -9.00
C LYS A 102 14.77 3.28 -10.09
N ALA A 103 14.77 3.82 -11.30
CA ALA A 103 14.28 3.09 -12.46
C ALA A 103 15.35 2.05 -12.82
N PHE A 104 14.95 0.80 -13.04
CA PHE A 104 15.92 -0.22 -13.43
C PHE A 104 16.32 -0.05 -14.89
N GLU A 105 15.50 0.65 -15.67
CA GLU A 105 15.74 1.07 -17.04
C GLU A 105 16.92 2.06 -17.17
N ASP A 106 17.36 2.66 -16.05
CA ASP A 106 18.56 3.50 -16.02
C ASP A 106 19.86 2.65 -16.09
N ASP A 107 19.77 1.33 -15.94
CA ASP A 107 20.89 0.38 -15.98
C ASP A 107 20.60 -0.74 -16.99
N GLN A 108 21.28 -0.70 -18.13
CA GLN A 108 21.04 -1.63 -19.23
C GLN A 108 21.28 -3.09 -18.84
N ASP A 109 22.29 -3.38 -18.01
CA ASP A 109 22.62 -4.75 -17.64
C ASP A 109 21.51 -5.35 -16.75
N ILE A 110 21.04 -4.56 -15.78
CA ILE A 110 19.90 -4.97 -14.92
C ILE A 110 18.63 -5.15 -15.75
N GLN A 111 18.38 -4.23 -16.70
CA GLN A 111 17.20 -4.32 -17.56
C GLN A 111 17.22 -5.60 -18.40
N GLU A 112 18.34 -5.94 -19.03
CA GLU A 112 18.47 -7.17 -19.83
C GLU A 112 18.35 -8.44 -18.99
N ASP A 113 18.90 -8.46 -17.77
CA ASP A 113 18.75 -9.58 -16.83
C ASP A 113 17.27 -9.82 -16.47
N VAL A 114 16.54 -8.76 -16.14
CA VAL A 114 15.10 -8.84 -15.81
C VAL A 114 14.28 -9.27 -17.03
N LEU A 115 14.56 -8.70 -18.21
CA LEU A 115 13.88 -9.07 -19.46
C LEU A 115 14.16 -10.53 -19.84
N SER A 116 15.36 -11.03 -19.61
CA SER A 116 15.71 -12.43 -19.86
C SER A 116 14.87 -13.38 -19.00
N VAL A 117 14.68 -13.04 -17.71
CA VAL A 117 13.79 -13.79 -16.82
C VAL A 117 12.34 -13.69 -17.32
N HIS A 118 11.85 -12.49 -17.64
CA HIS A 118 10.50 -12.29 -18.16
C HIS A 118 10.24 -13.15 -19.42
N HIS A 119 11.12 -13.08 -20.42
CA HIS A 119 11.00 -13.85 -21.66
C HIS A 119 11.04 -15.36 -21.43
N SER A 120 11.86 -15.84 -20.49
CA SER A 120 11.90 -17.26 -20.11
C SER A 120 10.54 -17.75 -19.57
N PHE A 121 9.89 -16.94 -18.73
CA PHE A 121 8.55 -17.26 -18.23
C PHE A 121 7.50 -17.19 -19.34
N VAL A 122 7.51 -16.15 -20.18
CA VAL A 122 6.59 -16.01 -21.32
C VAL A 122 6.71 -17.20 -22.28
N ALA A 123 7.93 -17.60 -22.64
CA ALA A 123 8.17 -18.77 -23.47
C ALA A 123 7.66 -20.07 -22.82
N THR A 124 7.84 -20.21 -21.50
CA THR A 124 7.32 -21.36 -20.74
C THR A 124 5.80 -21.41 -20.78
N PHE A 125 5.12 -20.29 -20.54
CA PHE A 125 3.66 -20.19 -20.59
C PHE A 125 3.10 -20.43 -22.00
N ALA A 126 3.82 -20.02 -23.05
CA ALA A 126 3.40 -20.24 -24.43
C ALA A 126 3.52 -21.71 -24.87
N GLN A 127 4.47 -22.47 -24.31
CA GLN A 127 4.78 -23.82 -24.76
C GLN A 127 4.22 -24.93 -23.87
N LYS A 128 3.81 -24.62 -22.64
CA LYS A 128 3.35 -25.59 -21.65
C LYS A 128 1.98 -25.17 -21.12
N PRO A 129 1.11 -26.13 -20.76
CA PRO A 129 -0.18 -25.83 -20.13
C PRO A 129 0.00 -25.46 -18.64
N VAL A 130 0.84 -24.47 -18.36
CA VAL A 130 1.13 -23.95 -17.02
C VAL A 130 0.30 -22.68 -16.82
N ILE A 131 -0.33 -22.51 -15.65
CA ILE A 131 -1.12 -21.31 -15.32
C ILE A 131 -0.47 -20.46 -14.23
N LYS A 132 0.47 -21.02 -13.48
CA LYS A 132 1.22 -20.31 -12.44
C LYS A 132 2.59 -20.93 -12.23
N ILE A 133 3.59 -20.08 -12.03
CA ILE A 133 4.95 -20.48 -11.65
C ILE A 133 5.38 -19.62 -10.47
N LEU A 134 5.92 -20.25 -9.43
CA LEU A 134 6.65 -19.61 -8.34
C LEU A 134 8.08 -20.12 -8.36
N GLN A 135 9.05 -19.22 -8.47
CA GLN A 135 10.48 -19.56 -8.49
C GLN A 135 11.27 -18.58 -7.63
N ASN A 136 12.31 -19.05 -6.97
CA ASN A 136 13.22 -18.20 -6.20
C ASN A 136 14.66 -18.26 -6.73
N ALA A 137 15.52 -17.39 -6.20
CA ALA A 137 16.94 -17.32 -6.57
C ALA A 137 17.76 -18.57 -6.17
N SER A 138 17.23 -19.42 -5.28
CA SER A 138 17.86 -20.69 -4.89
C SER A 138 17.52 -21.84 -5.86
N GLY A 139 16.80 -21.56 -6.95
CA GLY A 139 16.41 -22.55 -7.95
C GLY A 139 15.19 -23.41 -7.56
N LEU A 140 14.56 -23.16 -6.41
CA LEU A 140 13.32 -23.83 -6.04
C LEU A 140 12.19 -23.31 -6.93
N LYS A 141 11.44 -24.25 -7.51
CA LYS A 141 10.34 -23.97 -8.44
C LYS A 141 9.10 -24.78 -8.06
N TRP A 142 7.94 -24.14 -8.13
CA TRP A 142 6.64 -24.77 -8.09
C TRP A 142 5.78 -24.26 -9.25
N ALA A 143 5.11 -25.16 -9.96
CA ALA A 143 4.26 -24.81 -11.10
C ALA A 143 2.91 -25.52 -11.00
N ILE A 144 1.84 -24.81 -11.39
CA ILE A 144 0.49 -25.35 -11.50
C ILE A 144 0.15 -25.48 -12.98
N ASN A 145 -0.28 -26.67 -13.38
CA ASN A 145 -0.75 -26.92 -14.74
C ASN A 145 -2.28 -26.79 -14.81
N ALA A 146 -2.78 -26.47 -16.01
CA ALA A 146 -4.20 -26.51 -16.34
C ALA A 146 -4.73 -27.95 -16.39
#